data_AF-A0A1J5CMX9-F1
#
_entry.id   AF-A0A1J5CMX9-F1
#
_cell.length_a   1.000
_cell.length_b   1.000
_cell.length_c   1.000
_cell.angle_alpha   90.00
_cell.angle_beta   90.00
_cell.angle_gamma   90.00
#
_symmetry.space_group_name_H-M   'P 1'
#
loop_
_entity.id
_entity.type
_entity.pdbx_description
1 polymer ?
#
loop_
_entity_poly.entity_id
_entity_poly.type
_entity_poly.pdbx_seq_one_letter_code
_entity_poly.pdbx_strand_id
1 'polypeptide(L)'
;MANVNFTGAVDRDLLRLAKIIAAKSDTSINTLFNAELRYLVDTFEAAETSSNQNYRTLLDFSLGRVDDLAAMKLLGIDSDEDFFLLMAQARLPMPRLSQASMQRMVDDLNALMS
;
A
#
# COMPACT_ATOMS: atom_id res chain seq x y z
N MET A 1 -28.64 -2.33 5.68
CA MET A 1 -27.64 -3.35 5.31
C MET A 1 -27.25 -4.10 6.57
N ALA A 2 -27.18 -5.43 6.52
CA ALA A 2 -26.81 -6.23 7.69
C ALA A 2 -25.28 -6.19 7.88
N ASN A 3 -24.82 -5.87 9.09
CA ASN A 3 -23.40 -5.96 9.42
C ASN A 3 -22.99 -7.44 9.40
N VAL A 4 -21.87 -7.75 8.75
CA VAL A 4 -21.28 -9.08 8.71
C VAL A 4 -19.99 -9.07 9.52
N ASN A 5 -19.78 -10.11 10.33
CA ASN A 5 -18.55 -10.26 11.09
C ASN A 5 -17.45 -10.86 10.21
N PHE A 6 -16.26 -10.27 10.26
CA PHE A 6 -15.06 -10.72 9.56
C PHE A 6 -13.97 -11.07 10.57
N THR A 7 -13.27 -12.18 10.36
CA THR A 7 -12.10 -12.59 11.15
C THR A 7 -10.87 -12.61 10.26
N GLY A 8 -9.85 -11.87 10.65
CA GLY A 8 -8.56 -11.82 9.96
C GLY A 8 -7.39 -11.85 10.93
N ALA A 9 -6.22 -12.28 10.45
CA ALA A 9 -4.97 -12.19 11.20
C ALA A 9 -4.32 -10.83 10.95
N VAL A 10 -3.88 -10.17 12.03
CA VAL A 10 -3.18 -8.87 11.97
C VAL A 10 -1.99 -8.95 12.91
N ASP A 11 -0.90 -8.29 12.54
CA ASP A 11 0.25 -8.12 13.42
C ASP A 11 -0.14 -7.51 14.77
N ARG A 12 0.41 -8.05 15.86
CA ARG A 12 0.04 -7.67 17.22
C ARG A 12 0.42 -6.23 17.53
N ASP A 13 1.59 -5.80 17.07
CA ASP A 13 2.08 -4.44 17.33
C ASP A 13 1.31 -3.42 16.51
N LEU A 14 0.97 -3.75 15.26
CA LEU A 14 0.06 -2.95 14.44
C LEU A 14 -1.29 -2.77 15.12
N LEU A 15 -1.90 -3.85 15.62
CA LEU A 15 -3.18 -3.77 16.32
C LEU A 15 -3.09 -2.95 17.61
N ARG A 16 -1.97 -3.06 18.35
CA ARG A 16 -1.71 -2.27 19.56
C ARG A 16 -1.64 -0.78 19.22
N LEU A 17 -0.90 -0.40 18.19
CA LEU A 17 -0.76 1.00 17.76
C LEU A 17 -2.10 1.56 17.25
N ALA A 18 -2.85 0.78 16.47
CA ALA A 18 -4.17 1.17 15.99
C ALA A 18 -5.16 1.45 17.14
N LYS A 19 -5.11 0.64 18.22
CA LYS A 19 -5.92 0.88 19.44
C LYS A 19 -5.60 2.22 20.10
N ILE A 20 -4.32 2.58 20.17
CA ILE A 20 -3.89 3.85 20.76
C ILE A 20 -4.41 5.02 19.92
N ILE A 21 -4.31 4.93 18.59
CA ILE A 21 -4.82 5.97 17.67
C ILE A 21 -6.34 6.11 17.82
N ALA A 22 -7.06 4.98 17.84
CA ALA A 22 -8.51 4.96 18.00
C ALA A 22 -8.95 5.64 19.30
N ALA A 23 -8.29 5.31 20.43
CA ALA A 23 -8.57 5.93 21.72
C ALA A 23 -8.27 7.44 21.75
N LYS A 24 -7.16 7.86 21.13
CA LYS A 24 -6.80 9.29 21.04
C LYS A 24 -7.76 10.11 20.18
N SER A 25 -8.44 9.47 19.24
CA SER A 25 -9.32 10.11 18.26
C SER A 25 -10.80 9.87 18.55
N ASP A 26 -11.14 9.39 19.75
CA ASP A 26 -12.50 9.04 20.20
C ASP A 26 -13.29 8.19 19.17
N THR A 27 -12.62 7.17 18.63
CA THR A 27 -13.17 6.29 17.61
C THR A 27 -12.85 4.82 17.89
N SER A 28 -13.32 3.90 17.04
CA SER A 28 -13.06 2.47 17.17
C SER A 28 -12.16 1.96 16.04
N ILE A 29 -11.43 0.87 16.30
CA ILE A 29 -10.66 0.18 15.24
C ILE A 29 -11.57 -0.21 14.08
N ASN A 30 -12.78 -0.68 14.38
CA ASN A 30 -13.74 -1.09 13.37
C ASN A 30 -14.15 0.11 12.49
N THR A 31 -14.32 1.30 13.07
CA THR A 31 -14.62 2.52 12.31
C THR A 31 -13.46 2.88 11.38
N LEU A 32 -12.23 2.88 11.89
CA LEU A 32 -11.03 3.16 11.08
C LEU A 32 -10.88 2.14 9.94
N PHE A 33 -11.01 0.86 10.24
CA PHE A 33 -10.90 -0.21 9.27
C PHE A 33 -11.98 -0.13 8.18
N ASN A 34 -13.24 0.11 8.56
CA ASN A 34 -14.32 0.28 7.59
C ASN A 34 -14.13 1.52 6.70
N ALA A 35 -13.56 2.61 7.24
CA ALA A 35 -13.25 3.80 6.45
C ALA A 35 -12.18 3.51 5.39
N GLU A 36 -11.11 2.80 5.76
CA GLU A 36 -10.04 2.42 4.82
C GLU A 36 -10.54 1.41 3.77
N LEU A 37 -11.35 0.42 4.17
CA LEU A 37 -11.97 -0.50 3.21
C LEU A 37 -12.88 0.22 2.23
N ARG A 38 -13.68 1.17 2.71
CA ARG A 38 -14.56 1.96 1.85
C ARG A 38 -13.74 2.80 0.88
N TYR A 39 -12.70 3.48 1.35
CA TYR A 39 -11.80 4.24 0.50
C TYR A 39 -11.17 3.38 -0.59
N LEU A 40 -10.70 2.17 -0.25
CA LEU A 40 -10.13 1.23 -1.22
C LEU A 40 -11.15 0.86 -2.31
N VAL A 41 -12.38 0.52 -1.92
CA VAL A 41 -13.44 0.14 -2.88
C VAL A 41 -13.83 1.33 -3.75
N ASP A 42 -14.13 2.48 -3.14
CA ASP A 42 -14.58 3.67 -3.87
C ASP A 42 -13.52 4.14 -4.88
N THR A 43 -12.23 4.11 -4.49
CA THR A 43 -11.12 4.48 -5.37
C THR A 43 -10.95 3.50 -6.52
N PHE A 44 -11.06 2.19 -6.25
CA PHE A 44 -10.98 1.16 -7.28
C PHE A 44 -12.13 1.27 -8.29
N GLU A 45 -13.37 1.44 -7.81
CA GLU A 45 -14.54 1.61 -8.68
C GLU A 45 -14.46 2.89 -9.52
N ALA A 46 -13.99 4.00 -8.94
CA ALA A 46 -13.77 5.24 -9.67
C ALA A 46 -12.70 5.10 -10.77
N ALA A 47 -11.62 4.36 -10.48
CA ALA A 47 -10.57 4.06 -11.46
C ALA A 47 -11.09 3.19 -12.62
N GLU A 48 -11.86 2.14 -12.32
CA GLU A 48 -12.46 1.27 -13.35
C GLU A 48 -13.46 2.05 -14.22
N THR A 49 -14.29 2.90 -13.61
CA THR A 49 -15.27 3.73 -14.35
C THR A 49 -14.60 4.71 -15.30
N SER A 50 -13.45 5.27 -14.90
CA SER A 50 -12.65 6.17 -15.73
C SER A 50 -11.72 5.44 -16.71
N SER A 51 -11.75 4.10 -16.75
CA SER A 51 -10.81 3.25 -17.49
C SER A 51 -9.33 3.56 -17.18
N ASN A 52 -9.06 4.09 -15.99
CA ASN A 52 -7.74 4.51 -15.56
C ASN A 52 -6.98 3.31 -14.99
N GLN A 53 -6.08 2.75 -15.81
CA GLN A 53 -5.27 1.59 -15.43
C GLN A 53 -4.21 1.92 -14.35
N ASN A 54 -3.94 3.20 -14.08
CA ASN A 54 -2.88 3.61 -13.18
C ASN A 54 -3.10 3.10 -11.76
N TYR A 55 -4.33 3.17 -11.26
CA TYR A 55 -4.64 2.67 -9.91
C TYR A 55 -4.42 1.17 -9.79
N ARG A 56 -4.76 0.41 -10.84
CA ARG A 56 -4.54 -1.03 -10.89
C ARG A 56 -3.05 -1.37 -10.89
N THR A 57 -2.25 -0.65 -11.66
CA THR A 57 -0.78 -0.79 -11.66
C THR A 57 -0.18 -0.50 -10.29
N LEU A 58 -0.59 0.59 -9.63
CA LEU A 58 -0.14 0.93 -8.27
C LEU A 58 -0.56 -0.15 -7.25
N LEU A 59 -1.78 -0.68 -7.39
CA LEU A 59 -2.28 -1.74 -6.53
C LEU A 59 -1.48 -3.04 -6.72
N ASP A 60 -1.22 -3.44 -7.97
CA ASP A 60 -0.40 -4.62 -8.27
C ASP A 60 1.02 -4.49 -7.70
N PHE A 61 1.60 -3.29 -7.75
CA PHE A 61 2.89 -3.01 -7.08
C PHE A 61 2.78 -3.13 -5.55
N SER A 62 1.75 -2.54 -4.93
CA SER A 62 1.55 -2.61 -3.47
C SER A 62 1.38 -4.06 -2.95
N LEU A 63 0.82 -4.93 -3.79
CA LEU A 63 0.65 -6.35 -3.52
C LEU A 63 1.90 -7.19 -3.84
N GLY A 64 2.97 -6.56 -4.35
CA GLY A 64 4.22 -7.20 -4.75
C GLY A 64 4.11 -8.08 -5.99
N ARG A 65 3.12 -7.85 -6.86
CA ARG A 65 2.93 -8.60 -8.12
C ARG A 65 3.80 -8.09 -9.25
N VAL A 66 4.12 -6.80 -9.23
CA VAL A 66 5.05 -6.13 -10.15
C VAL A 66 6.10 -5.39 -9.32
N ASP A 67 7.31 -5.26 -9.88
CA ASP A 67 8.36 -4.42 -9.30
C ASP A 67 8.14 -2.93 -9.63
N ASP A 68 8.96 -2.08 -9.01
CA ASP A 68 8.94 -0.62 -9.15
C ASP A 68 9.23 -0.19 -10.59
N LEU A 69 10.27 -0.74 -11.21
CA LEU A 69 10.65 -0.42 -12.59
C LEU A 69 9.53 -0.73 -13.59
N ALA A 70 8.88 -1.89 -13.47
CA ALA A 70 7.76 -2.27 -14.31
C ALA A 70 6.54 -1.39 -14.06
N ALA A 71 6.23 -1.07 -12.80
CA ALA A 71 5.13 -0.19 -12.45
C ALA A 71 5.34 1.23 -13.00
N MET A 72 6.53 1.81 -12.80
CA MET A 72 6.90 3.14 -13.31
C MET A 72 6.82 3.21 -14.83
N LYS A 73 7.31 2.19 -15.54
CA LYS A 73 7.19 2.10 -17.00
C LYS A 73 5.74 2.05 -17.48
N LEU A 74 4.88 1.28 -16.81
CA LEU A 74 3.46 1.19 -17.15
C LEU A 74 2.70 2.50 -16.88
N LEU A 75 3.13 3.25 -15.86
CA LEU A 75 2.58 4.54 -15.49
C LEU A 75 3.16 5.70 -16.32
N GLY A 76 4.25 5.49 -17.06
CA GLY A 76 4.94 6.51 -17.82
C GLY A 76 5.65 7.54 -16.93
N ILE A 77 6.19 7.10 -15.80
CA ILE A 77 6.87 7.94 -14.81
C ILE A 77 8.35 7.55 -14.77
N ASP A 78 9.22 8.54 -14.79
CA ASP A 78 10.68 8.34 -14.78
C ASP A 78 11.34 8.71 -13.44
N SER A 79 10.54 9.17 -12.46
CA SER A 79 10.98 9.63 -11.15
C SER A 79 10.42 8.76 -10.02
N ASP A 80 11.31 8.20 -9.20
CA ASP A 80 10.95 7.44 -7.99
C ASP A 80 10.15 8.29 -7.00
N GLU A 81 10.44 9.60 -6.94
CA GLU A 81 9.73 10.54 -6.07
C GLU A 81 8.28 10.71 -6.49
N ASP A 82 8.03 10.89 -7.80
CA ASP A 82 6.68 11.01 -8.34
C ASP A 82 5.90 9.71 -8.14
N PHE A 83 6.57 8.57 -8.33
CA PHE A 83 5.99 7.26 -8.07
C PHE A 83 5.60 7.10 -6.58
N PHE A 84 6.48 7.51 -5.66
CA PHE A 84 6.19 7.51 -4.23
C PHE A 84 5.02 8.43 -3.87
N LEU A 85 4.96 9.64 -4.44
CA LEU A 85 3.87 10.58 -4.21
C LEU A 85 2.53 10.02 -4.70
N LEU A 86 2.52 9.33 -5.83
CA LEU A 86 1.32 8.66 -6.34
C LEU A 86 0.86 7.51 -5.44
N MET A 87 1.80 6.70 -4.93
CA MET A 87 1.50 5.67 -3.94
C MET A 87 0.88 6.26 -2.67
N ALA A 88 1.45 7.37 -2.17
CA ALA A 88 0.95 8.07 -1.00
C ALA A 88 -0.46 8.65 -1.22
N GLN A 89 -0.69 9.27 -2.38
CA GLN A 89 -2.01 9.80 -2.75
C GLN A 89 -3.05 8.69 -2.91
N ALA A 90 -2.65 7.54 -3.47
CA ALA A 90 -3.49 6.36 -3.59
C ALA A 90 -3.75 5.64 -2.25
N ARG A 91 -3.08 6.07 -1.16
CA ARG A 91 -3.06 5.42 0.16
C ARG A 91 -2.64 3.95 0.11
N LEU A 92 -1.80 3.61 -0.86
CA LEU A 92 -1.31 2.25 -1.02
C LEU A 92 -0.01 2.08 -0.24
N PRO A 93 0.15 0.97 0.51
CA PRO A 93 1.39 0.71 1.21
C PRO A 93 2.50 0.42 0.19
N MET A 94 3.70 0.94 0.46
CA MET A 94 4.88 0.49 -0.26
C MET A 94 5.11 -1.00 0.02
N PRO A 95 5.34 -1.84 -1.01
CA PRO A 95 5.63 -3.25 -0.81
C PRO A 95 6.87 -3.36 0.07
N ARG A 96 6.74 -4.11 1.16
CA ARG A 96 7.89 -4.39 2.02
C ARG A 96 8.75 -5.43 1.32
N LEU A 97 9.97 -5.05 0.96
CA LEU A 97 10.97 -6.01 0.53
C LEU A 97 11.22 -7.02 1.67
N SER A 98 11.36 -8.30 1.31
CA SER A 98 11.84 -9.27 2.28
C SER A 98 13.24 -8.87 2.75
N GLN A 99 13.58 -9.16 4.02
CA GLN A 99 14.91 -8.90 4.58
C GLN A 99 16.03 -9.44 3.68
N ALA A 100 15.85 -10.63 3.11
CA ALA A 100 16.79 -11.24 2.17
C ALA A 100 16.94 -10.48 0.85
N SER A 101 15.90 -9.80 0.37
CA SER A 101 15.98 -8.98 -0.85
C SER A 101 16.61 -7.63 -0.56
N MET A 102 16.28 -7.02 0.58
CA MET A 102 16.92 -5.80 1.04
C MET A 102 18.44 -6.00 1.26
N GLN A 103 18.83 -7.12 1.87
CA GLN A 103 20.24 -7.44 2.10
C GLN A 103 21.02 -7.61 0.78
N ARG A 104 20.43 -8.31 -0.21
CA ARG A 104 21.06 -8.45 -1.54
C ARG A 104 21.29 -7.10 -2.22
N MET A 105 20.32 -6.19 -2.16
CA MET A 105 20.48 -4.84 -2.73
C MET A 105 21.59 -4.04 -2.02
N VAL A 106 21.73 -4.20 -0.70
CA VAL A 106 22.83 -3.60 0.06
C VAL A 106 24.18 -4.17 -0.37
N ASP A 107 24.26 -5.49 -0.54
CA ASP A 107 25.48 -6.16 -0.96
C ASP A 107 25.89 -5.71 -2.38
N ASP A 108 24.93 -5.61 -3.31
CA ASP A 108 25.16 -5.11 -4.67
C ASP A 108 25.65 -3.65 -4.69
N LEU A 109 25.06 -2.78 -3.86
CA LEU A 109 25.51 -1.38 -3.71
C LEU A 109 26.94 -1.29 -3.16
N ASN A 110 27.26 -2.09 -2.14
CA ASN A 110 28.60 -2.12 -1.57
C ASN A 110 29.64 -2.59 -2.61
N ALA A 111 29.27 -3.54 -3.49
CA ALA A 111 30.13 -4.02 -4.56
C ALA A 111 30.37 -2.99 -5.67
N LEU A 112 29.44 -2.05 -5.90
CA LEU A 112 29.64 -0.93 -6.83
C LEU A 112 30.53 0.17 -6.26
N MET A 113 30.66 0.23 -4.94
CA MET A 113 31.49 1.21 -4.23
C MET A 113 32.92 0.71 -3.96
N SER A 114 33.22 -0.56 -4.24
CA SER A 114 34.55 -1.19 -4.12
C SER A 114 35.28 -1.25 -5.46
#